data_AF-A0A833E6D9-F1
#
_entry.id   AF-A0A833E6D9-F1
#
_cell.length_a   1.000
_cell.length_b   1.000
_cell.length_c   1.000
_cell.angle_alpha   90.00
_cell.angle_beta   90.00
_cell.angle_gamma   90.00
#
_symmetry.space_group_name_H-M   'P 1'
#
loop_
_entity.id
_entity.type
_entity.pdbx_description
1 polymer ?
#
loop_
_entity_poly.entity_id
_entity_poly.type
_entity_poly.pdbx_seq_one_letter_code
_entity_poly.pdbx_strand_id
1 'polypeptide(L)'
;MFSDLERRIGLALYEGEKTPEELAEELKEDIRDVLDALKKLIKLKIVVKEGYPPKYRLADNIREALEPKDFEPVEGIQVYAVIEAQAVDEALTKKALEKLLRKLKKEPGIHIISAEISKIERDEEGGTYTGYIEAKLSFEAFEPLMRFMFHYGPSVIEVLGPEKIVLDVADLHRALLEAATMINGYVHYITRLMTKKELEEFNRKLVRDMFK
;
A
#
# COMPACT_ATOMS: atom_id res chain seq x y z
N MET A 1 -6.81 -24.24 13.11
CA MET A 1 -6.52 -23.03 13.92
C MET A 1 -5.30 -23.37 14.76
N PHE A 2 -4.25 -22.54 14.74
CA PHE A 2 -3.02 -22.83 15.51
C PHE A 2 -3.27 -22.69 17.01
N SER A 3 -2.68 -23.60 17.79
CA SER A 3 -2.64 -23.50 19.25
C SER A 3 -1.70 -22.37 19.69
N ASP A 4 -1.81 -21.94 20.94
CA ASP A 4 -0.92 -20.93 21.52
C ASP A 4 0.55 -21.38 21.50
N LEU A 5 0.80 -22.66 21.81
CA LEU A 5 2.12 -23.28 21.75
C LEU A 5 2.69 -23.28 20.32
N GLU A 6 1.88 -23.62 19.32
CA GLU A 6 2.31 -23.62 17.91
C GLU A 6 2.73 -22.23 17.42
N ARG A 7 2.06 -21.17 17.89
CA ARG A 7 2.41 -19.78 17.58
C ARG A 7 3.73 -19.38 18.26
N ARG A 8 3.88 -19.71 19.54
CA ARG A 8 5.12 -19.44 20.29
C ARG A 8 6.33 -20.14 19.70
N ILE A 9 6.18 -21.40 19.26
CA ILE A 9 7.23 -22.13 18.53
C ILE A 9 7.57 -21.44 17.21
N GLY A 10 6.55 -20.99 16.46
CA GLY A 10 6.76 -20.25 15.21
C GLY A 10 7.59 -18.97 15.41
N LEU A 11 7.33 -18.21 16.48
CA LEU A 11 8.09 -17.02 16.85
C LEU A 11 9.53 -17.36 17.28
N ALA A 12 9.70 -18.38 18.14
CA ALA A 12 11.03 -18.80 18.59
C ALA A 12 11.92 -19.26 17.42
N LEU A 13 11.34 -19.91 16.40
CA LEU A 13 12.03 -20.36 15.20
C LEU A 13 12.26 -19.26 14.15
N TYR A 14 11.63 -18.09 14.31
CA TYR A 14 11.92 -16.90 13.49
C TYR A 14 13.29 -16.32 13.85
N GLU A 15 13.67 -16.37 15.12
CA GLU A 15 14.96 -15.86 15.61
C GLU A 15 16.15 -16.75 15.22
N GLY A 16 15.91 -18.01 14.84
CA GLY A 16 16.96 -18.93 14.39
C GLY A 16 16.60 -20.40 14.47
N GLU A 17 17.51 -21.23 13.97
CA GLU A 17 17.44 -22.70 14.07
C GLU A 17 17.63 -23.17 15.52
N LYS A 18 16.66 -23.92 16.05
CA LYS A 18 16.69 -24.42 17.44
C LYS A 18 16.43 -25.92 17.50
N THR A 19 16.97 -26.61 18.51
CA THR A 19 16.65 -28.00 18.82
C THR A 19 15.35 -28.09 19.64
N PRO A 20 14.71 -29.27 19.74
CA PRO A 20 13.54 -29.46 20.61
C PRO A 20 13.82 -29.15 22.08
N GLU A 21 15.04 -29.43 22.55
CA GLU A 21 15.47 -29.14 23.92
C GLU A 21 15.59 -27.63 24.16
N GLU A 22 16.21 -26.91 23.23
CA GLU A 22 16.33 -25.44 23.28
C GLU A 22 14.95 -24.77 23.27
N LEU A 23 14.04 -25.24 22.41
CA LEU A 23 12.65 -24.74 22.36
C LEU A 23 11.87 -25.03 23.64
N ALA A 24 12.04 -26.22 24.22
CA ALA A 24 11.37 -26.58 25.47
C ALA A 24 11.85 -25.71 26.64
N GLU A 25 13.16 -25.45 26.71
CA GLU A 25 13.76 -24.58 27.73
C GLU A 25 13.29 -23.12 27.59
N GLU A 26 13.35 -22.57 26.37
CA GLU A 26 12.98 -21.19 26.08
C GLU A 26 11.49 -20.91 26.30
N LEU A 27 10.62 -21.83 25.85
CA LEU A 27 9.18 -21.68 25.96
C LEU A 27 8.65 -22.07 27.35
N LYS A 28 9.49 -22.70 28.19
CA LYS A 28 9.13 -23.27 29.49
C LYS A 28 8.00 -24.30 29.40
N GLU A 29 8.10 -25.19 28.42
CA GLU A 29 7.08 -26.19 28.08
C GLU A 29 7.66 -27.61 28.10
N ASP A 30 6.81 -28.63 28.22
CA ASP A 30 7.28 -30.03 28.18
C ASP A 30 7.78 -30.39 26.78
N ILE A 31 8.92 -31.08 26.72
CA ILE A 31 9.55 -31.49 25.45
C ILE A 31 8.61 -32.35 24.57
N ARG A 32 7.72 -33.13 25.18
CA ARG A 32 6.74 -33.95 24.45
C ARG A 32 5.72 -33.07 23.73
N ASP A 33 5.23 -32.03 24.40
CA ASP A 33 4.26 -31.09 23.84
C ASP A 33 4.90 -30.27 22.71
N VAL A 34 6.15 -29.86 22.88
CA VAL A 34 6.95 -29.20 21.82
C VAL A 34 7.13 -30.13 20.62
N LEU A 35 7.50 -31.40 20.83
CA LEU A 35 7.67 -32.37 19.75
C LEU A 35 6.37 -32.64 18.99
N ASP A 36 5.24 -32.71 19.68
CA ASP A 36 3.94 -32.94 19.05
C ASP A 36 3.46 -31.72 18.27
N ALA A 37 3.72 -30.50 18.77
CA ALA A 37 3.50 -29.27 18.02
C ALA A 37 4.41 -29.18 16.78
N LEU A 38 5.70 -29.49 16.91
CA LEU A 38 6.65 -29.51 15.78
C LEU A 38 6.23 -30.51 14.68
N LYS A 39 5.74 -31.71 15.05
CA LYS A 39 5.22 -32.67 14.07
C LYS A 39 4.03 -32.11 13.28
N LYS A 40 3.13 -31.38 13.95
CA LYS A 40 1.99 -30.72 13.27
C LYS A 40 2.48 -29.61 12.34
N LEU A 41 3.41 -28.77 12.78
CA LEU A 41 3.98 -27.68 11.98
C LEU A 41 4.75 -28.20 10.76
N ILE A 42 5.48 -29.32 10.89
CA ILE A 42 6.12 -30.01 9.76
C ILE A 42 5.07 -30.53 8.78
N LYS A 43 4.00 -31.15 9.27
CA LYS A 43 2.90 -31.65 8.42
C LYS A 43 2.24 -30.53 7.63
N LEU A 44 2.16 -29.33 8.21
CA LEU A 44 1.65 -28.12 7.58
C LEU A 44 2.70 -27.40 6.69
N LYS A 45 3.92 -27.93 6.59
CA LYS A 45 5.05 -27.35 5.84
C LYS A 45 5.44 -25.94 6.31
N ILE A 46 5.25 -25.66 7.60
CA ILE A 46 5.63 -24.38 8.20
C ILE A 46 7.04 -24.44 8.76
N VAL A 47 7.44 -25.62 9.25
CA VAL A 47 8.75 -25.89 9.86
C VAL A 47 9.42 -27.01 9.09
N VAL A 48 10.74 -26.90 8.92
CA VAL A 48 11.62 -27.91 8.33
C VAL A 48 12.57 -28.44 9.39
N LYS A 49 12.94 -29.71 9.26
CA LYS A 49 13.86 -30.42 10.15
C LYS A 49 15.12 -30.79 9.37
N GLU A 50 16.28 -30.37 9.84
CA GLU A 50 17.57 -30.59 9.19
C GLU A 50 18.66 -30.98 10.20
N GLY A 51 19.67 -31.72 9.72
CA GLY A 51 20.89 -32.04 10.48
C GLY A 51 20.79 -33.14 11.56
N TYR A 52 21.94 -33.39 12.20
CA TYR A 52 22.09 -34.20 13.42
C TYR A 52 23.08 -33.50 14.38
N PRO A 53 22.68 -33.16 15.62
CA PRO A 53 21.35 -33.33 16.21
C PRO A 53 20.26 -32.57 15.44
N PRO A 54 18.98 -33.01 15.51
CA PRO A 54 17.92 -32.46 14.69
C PRO A 54 17.61 -31.02 15.08
N LYS A 55 17.83 -30.10 14.15
CA LYS A 55 17.44 -28.70 14.27
C LYS A 55 16.18 -28.42 13.47
N TYR A 56 15.40 -27.48 13.97
CA TYR A 56 14.14 -27.06 13.37
C TYR A 56 14.27 -25.59 12.98
N ARG A 57 13.72 -25.23 11.82
CA ARG A 57 13.63 -23.84 11.33
C ARG A 57 12.32 -23.60 10.63
N LEU A 58 11.92 -22.34 10.52
CA LEU A 58 10.84 -21.97 9.61
C LEU A 58 11.21 -22.33 8.17
N ALA A 59 10.21 -22.80 7.42
CA ALA A 59 10.34 -23.03 5.99
C ALA A 59 10.62 -21.72 5.26
N ASP A 60 11.42 -21.78 4.19
CA ASP A 60 11.90 -20.59 3.48
C ASP A 60 10.75 -19.72 2.97
N ASN A 61 9.67 -20.33 2.47
CA ASN A 61 8.47 -19.64 2.01
C ASN A 61 7.70 -18.91 3.13
N ILE A 62 7.81 -19.39 4.38
CA ILE A 62 7.22 -18.73 5.55
C ILE A 62 8.14 -17.62 6.04
N ARG A 63 9.45 -17.86 6.01
CA ARG A 63 10.46 -16.88 6.34
C ARG A 63 10.41 -15.69 5.39
N GLU A 64 10.34 -15.89 4.08
CA GLU A 64 10.16 -14.83 3.07
C GLU A 64 8.87 -14.02 3.28
N ALA A 65 7.80 -14.65 3.79
CA ALA A 65 6.54 -13.97 4.09
C ALA A 65 6.56 -13.20 5.42
N LEU A 66 7.46 -13.57 6.35
CA LEU A 66 7.60 -12.99 7.69
C LEU A 66 8.82 -12.07 7.82
N GLU A 67 9.78 -12.16 6.91
CA GLU A 67 10.78 -11.12 6.73
C GLU A 67 9.98 -9.84 6.48
N PRO A 68 10.07 -8.83 7.36
CA PRO A 68 9.70 -7.50 6.93
C PRO A 68 10.49 -7.33 5.63
N LYS A 69 9.80 -7.13 4.51
CA LYS A 69 10.50 -6.73 3.28
C LYS A 69 11.32 -5.55 3.72
N ASP A 70 12.62 -5.76 3.89
CA ASP A 70 13.54 -4.72 4.28
C ASP A 70 13.31 -3.67 3.21
N PHE A 71 12.66 -2.58 3.61
CA PHE A 71 12.63 -1.40 2.79
C PHE A 71 14.08 -0.99 2.81
N GLU A 72 14.83 -1.37 1.77
CA GLU A 72 15.99 -0.57 1.40
C GLU A 72 15.52 0.88 1.51
N PRO A 73 16.24 1.76 2.23
CA PRO A 73 15.84 3.14 2.36
C PRO A 73 15.84 3.74 0.95
N VAL A 74 14.67 3.70 0.30
CA VAL A 74 14.46 4.36 -0.96
C VAL A 74 14.44 5.83 -0.60
N GLU A 75 15.51 6.53 -0.96
CA GLU A 75 15.64 7.96 -0.72
C GLU A 75 14.38 8.69 -1.21
N GLY A 76 13.97 9.73 -0.46
CA GLY A 76 12.80 10.54 -0.79
C GLY A 76 11.63 10.40 0.18
N ILE A 77 10.50 10.98 -0.21
CA ILE A 77 9.25 10.99 0.56
C ILE A 77 8.54 9.67 0.31
N GLN A 78 8.37 8.88 1.35
CA GLN A 78 7.70 7.58 1.29
C GLN A 78 6.26 7.72 1.74
N VAL A 79 5.35 7.18 0.95
CA VAL A 79 3.92 7.18 1.28
C VAL A 79 3.30 5.81 1.02
N TYR A 80 2.31 5.50 1.85
CA TYR A 80 1.29 4.53 1.55
C TYR A 80 0.08 5.26 0.94
N ALA A 81 -0.46 4.73 -0.15
CA ALA A 81 -1.59 5.32 -0.84
C ALA A 81 -2.60 4.25 -1.29
N VAL A 82 -3.88 4.58 -1.19
CA VAL A 82 -4.99 3.78 -1.73
C VAL A 82 -5.62 4.54 -2.89
N ILE A 83 -5.70 3.90 -4.06
CA ILE A 83 -6.32 4.50 -5.26
C ILE A 83 -7.52 3.65 -5.65
N GLU A 84 -8.71 4.21 -5.53
CA GLU A 84 -9.97 3.51 -5.79
C GLU A 84 -10.45 3.68 -7.24
N ALA A 85 -11.15 2.67 -7.75
CA ALA A 85 -11.93 2.76 -8.96
C ALA A 85 -13.25 1.99 -8.79
N GLN A 86 -14.29 2.55 -9.40
CA GLN A 86 -15.64 2.01 -9.38
C GLN A 86 -16.22 2.03 -10.79
N ALA A 87 -16.92 0.97 -11.19
CA ALA A 87 -17.68 0.93 -12.44
C ALA A 87 -18.92 0.05 -12.31
N VAL A 88 -19.79 0.11 -13.32
CA VAL A 88 -21.02 -0.71 -13.39
C VAL A 88 -20.75 -2.20 -13.64
N ASP A 89 -19.52 -2.55 -14.02
CA ASP A 89 -19.11 -3.90 -14.40
C ASP A 89 -17.73 -4.24 -13.84
N GLU A 90 -17.54 -5.50 -13.44
CA GLU A 90 -16.31 -6.00 -12.82
C GLU A 90 -15.11 -5.91 -13.77
N ALA A 91 -15.29 -6.28 -15.05
CA ALA A 91 -14.23 -6.26 -16.03
C ALA A 91 -13.81 -4.82 -16.38
N LEU A 92 -14.76 -3.88 -16.42
CA LEU A 92 -14.46 -2.46 -16.55
C LEU A 92 -13.65 -1.93 -15.36
N THR A 93 -14.03 -2.30 -14.15
CA THR A 93 -13.33 -1.92 -12.91
C THR A 93 -11.89 -2.45 -12.92
N LYS A 94 -11.72 -3.74 -13.23
CA LYS A 94 -10.39 -4.37 -13.35
C LYS A 94 -9.53 -3.67 -14.39
N LYS A 95 -10.08 -3.41 -15.57
CA LYS A 95 -9.36 -2.73 -16.66
C LYS A 95 -8.97 -1.30 -16.29
N ALA A 96 -9.81 -0.59 -15.53
CA ALA A 96 -9.48 0.73 -15.01
C ALA A 96 -8.31 0.69 -14.02
N LEU A 97 -8.35 -0.22 -13.03
CA LEU A 97 -7.28 -0.42 -12.06
C LEU A 97 -5.96 -0.85 -12.73
N GLU A 98 -5.99 -1.80 -13.66
CA GLU A 98 -4.80 -2.20 -14.42
C GLU A 98 -4.22 -1.05 -15.25
N LYS A 99 -5.07 -0.21 -15.84
CA LYS A 99 -4.63 0.97 -16.59
C LYS A 99 -3.99 2.00 -15.67
N LEU A 100 -4.57 2.25 -14.49
CA LEU A 100 -4.01 3.14 -13.47
C LEU A 100 -2.64 2.63 -13.00
N LEU A 101 -2.53 1.36 -12.66
CA LEU A 101 -1.28 0.73 -12.25
C LEU A 101 -0.20 0.82 -13.35
N ARG A 102 -0.56 0.57 -14.61
CA ARG A 102 0.37 0.71 -15.75
C ARG A 102 0.84 2.14 -15.96
N LYS A 103 -0.03 3.13 -15.72
CA LYS A 103 0.36 4.54 -15.76
C LYS A 103 1.30 4.88 -14.62
N LEU A 104 0.94 4.49 -13.39
CA LEU A 104 1.74 4.70 -12.19
C LEU A 104 3.17 4.15 -12.35
N LYS A 105 3.31 2.94 -12.92
CA LYS A 105 4.61 2.32 -13.23
C LYS A 105 5.48 3.08 -14.24
N LYS A 106 4.92 4.04 -14.97
CA LYS A 106 5.62 4.83 -15.99
C LYS A 106 5.73 6.30 -15.61
N GLU A 107 5.21 6.68 -14.45
CA GLU A 107 5.17 8.07 -14.01
C GLU A 107 6.58 8.49 -13.55
N PRO A 108 7.17 9.55 -14.14
CA PRO A 108 8.49 10.00 -13.75
C PRO A 108 8.51 10.59 -12.33
N GLY A 109 9.59 10.30 -11.59
CA GLY A 109 9.79 10.77 -10.22
C GLY A 109 9.03 9.98 -9.15
N ILE A 110 8.45 8.82 -9.51
CA ILE A 110 7.81 7.89 -8.58
C ILE A 110 8.55 6.55 -8.63
N HIS A 111 9.05 6.10 -7.48
CA HIS A 111 9.56 4.76 -7.29
C HIS A 111 8.49 3.89 -6.61
N ILE A 112 8.09 2.79 -7.26
CA ILE A 112 7.10 1.88 -6.71
C ILE A 112 7.81 0.82 -5.88
N ILE A 113 7.60 0.85 -4.57
CA ILE A 113 8.13 -0.15 -3.64
C ILE A 113 7.23 -1.38 -3.62
N SER A 114 5.92 -1.17 -3.54
CA SER A 114 4.91 -2.21 -3.75
C SER A 114 3.65 -1.60 -4.35
N ALA A 115 2.93 -2.36 -5.18
CA ALA A 115 1.62 -1.95 -5.68
C ALA A 115 0.80 -3.19 -6.03
N GLU A 116 -0.34 -3.37 -5.36
CA GLU A 116 -1.20 -4.53 -5.50
C GLU A 116 -2.65 -4.09 -5.75
N ILE A 117 -3.33 -4.80 -6.66
CA ILE A 117 -4.75 -4.56 -6.93
C ILE A 117 -5.53 -5.45 -5.98
N SER A 118 -6.45 -4.84 -5.22
CA SER A 118 -7.35 -5.55 -4.32
C SER A 118 -8.27 -6.51 -5.07
N LYS A 119 -8.91 -7.39 -4.31
CA LYS A 119 -10.08 -8.09 -4.85
C LYS A 119 -11.15 -7.05 -5.21
N ILE A 120 -11.82 -7.27 -6.35
CA ILE A 120 -12.95 -6.45 -6.76
C ILE A 120 -14.20 -7.00 -6.07
N GLU A 121 -14.93 -6.10 -5.42
CA GLU A 121 -16.13 -6.42 -4.66
C GLU A 121 -17.32 -5.70 -5.29
N ARG A 122 -18.50 -6.32 -5.17
CA ARG A 122 -19.74 -5.70 -5.61
C ARG A 122 -20.37 -4.99 -4.43
N ASP A 123 -20.61 -3.70 -4.60
CA ASP A 123 -21.41 -2.93 -3.68
C ASP A 123 -22.89 -3.34 -3.84
N GLU A 124 -23.44 -3.93 -2.78
CA GLU A 124 -24.82 -4.42 -2.76
C GLU A 124 -25.85 -3.28 -2.77
N GLU A 125 -25.48 -2.09 -2.29
CA GLU A 125 -26.39 -0.93 -2.24
C GLU A 125 -26.33 -0.12 -3.55
N GLY A 126 -25.13 0.05 -4.11
CA GLY A 126 -24.90 0.84 -5.33
C GLY A 126 -25.03 0.09 -6.65
N GLY A 127 -25.02 -1.26 -6.62
CA GLY A 127 -25.06 -2.10 -7.83
C GLY A 127 -23.79 -2.02 -8.69
N THR A 128 -22.73 -1.39 -8.17
CA THR A 128 -21.44 -1.18 -8.84
C THR A 128 -20.37 -2.11 -8.31
N TYR A 129 -19.31 -2.30 -9.08
CA TYR A 129 -18.10 -2.99 -8.67
C TYR A 129 -17.04 -1.98 -8.27
N THR A 130 -16.38 -2.23 -7.14
CA THR A 130 -15.36 -1.37 -6.55
C THR A 130 -14.11 -2.19 -6.28
N GLY A 131 -12.95 -1.61 -6.53
CA GLY A 131 -11.66 -2.14 -6.12
C GLY A 131 -10.65 -1.01 -5.98
N TYR A 132 -9.49 -1.32 -5.43
CA TYR A 132 -8.46 -0.33 -5.16
C TYR A 132 -7.06 -0.87 -5.46
N ILE A 133 -6.12 0.05 -5.62
CA ILE A 133 -4.68 -0.23 -5.64
C ILE A 133 -4.12 0.20 -4.30
N GLU A 134 -3.51 -0.72 -3.56
CA GLU A 134 -2.67 -0.41 -2.42
C GLU A 134 -1.24 -0.23 -2.91
N ALA A 135 -0.68 0.95 -2.73
CA ALA A 135 0.65 1.28 -3.20
C ALA A 135 1.52 1.84 -2.08
N LYS A 136 2.77 1.35 -2.00
CA LYS A 136 3.85 1.99 -1.25
C LYS A 136 4.81 2.59 -2.27
N LEU A 137 4.98 3.91 -2.19
CA LEU A 137 5.68 4.72 -3.17
C LEU A 137 6.77 5.53 -2.48
N SER A 138 7.89 5.76 -3.16
CA SER A 138 8.86 6.79 -2.80
C SER A 138 8.91 7.86 -3.89
N PHE A 139 9.03 9.12 -3.47
CA PHE A 139 9.12 10.28 -4.35
C PHE A 139 10.43 11.00 -4.10
N GLU A 140 11.20 11.25 -5.17
CA GLU A 140 12.49 11.94 -5.09
C GLU A 140 12.36 13.39 -4.59
N ALA A 141 11.20 14.02 -4.82
CA ALA A 141 10.92 15.39 -4.44
C ALA A 141 9.43 15.60 -4.14
N PHE A 142 9.10 16.77 -3.60
CA PHE A 142 7.71 17.13 -3.27
C PHE A 142 6.84 17.36 -4.51
N GLU A 143 7.42 17.82 -5.63
CA GLU A 143 6.68 18.06 -6.88
C GLU A 143 6.06 16.77 -7.47
N PRO A 144 6.79 15.65 -7.66
CA PRO A 144 6.21 14.37 -8.05
C PRO A 144 5.09 13.86 -7.13
N LEU A 145 5.20 14.09 -5.81
CA LEU A 145 4.15 13.74 -4.84
C LEU A 145 2.88 14.56 -5.09
N MET A 146 3.00 15.88 -5.28
CA MET A 146 1.87 16.75 -5.62
C MET A 146 1.20 16.31 -6.92
N ARG A 147 2.00 16.05 -7.96
CA ARG A 147 1.51 15.54 -9.26
C ARG A 147 0.76 14.22 -9.08
N PHE A 148 1.30 13.29 -8.30
CA PHE A 148 0.63 12.03 -7.97
C PHE A 148 -0.74 12.26 -7.31
N MET A 149 -0.82 13.11 -6.29
CA MET A 149 -2.08 13.40 -5.59
C MET A 149 -3.15 13.92 -6.55
N PHE A 150 -2.81 14.81 -7.48
CA PHE A 150 -3.79 15.34 -8.43
C PHE A 150 -4.18 14.36 -9.54
N HIS A 151 -3.23 13.62 -10.12
CA HIS A 151 -3.54 12.73 -11.26
C HIS A 151 -4.23 11.44 -10.86
N TYR A 152 -3.90 10.91 -9.69
CA TYR A 152 -4.38 9.61 -9.23
C TYR A 152 -5.47 9.72 -8.17
N GLY A 153 -5.60 10.88 -7.51
CA GLY A 153 -6.65 11.14 -6.53
C GLY A 153 -6.78 10.05 -5.49
N PRO A 154 -5.70 9.72 -4.75
CA PRO A 154 -5.75 8.66 -3.75
C PRO A 154 -6.82 8.98 -2.70
N SER A 155 -7.61 7.98 -2.32
CA SER A 155 -8.62 8.12 -1.26
C SER A 155 -7.97 8.18 0.13
N VAL A 156 -6.84 7.51 0.29
CA VAL A 156 -6.02 7.50 1.50
C VAL A 156 -4.58 7.80 1.13
N ILE A 157 -3.93 8.66 1.92
CA ILE A 157 -2.50 8.87 1.88
C ILE A 157 -1.94 8.89 3.30
N GLU A 158 -0.89 8.13 3.54
CA GLU A 158 -0.17 8.08 4.81
C GLU A 158 1.32 8.27 4.53
N VAL A 159 1.93 9.25 5.17
CA VAL A 159 3.37 9.51 5.03
C VAL A 159 4.12 8.56 5.95
N LEU A 160 4.89 7.66 5.35
CA LEU A 160 5.71 6.68 6.06
C LEU A 160 7.06 7.28 6.46
N GLY A 161 7.54 8.29 5.72
CA GLY A 161 8.75 9.03 6.03
C GLY A 161 9.16 9.98 4.90
N PRO A 162 10.22 10.77 5.10
CA PRO A 162 10.89 11.02 6.38
C PRO A 162 10.03 11.89 7.31
N GLU A 163 10.35 11.92 8.61
CA GLU A 163 9.64 12.78 9.59
C GLU A 163 9.73 14.28 9.26
N LYS A 164 10.81 14.69 8.58
CA LYS A 164 11.06 16.06 8.17
C LYS A 164 11.51 16.10 6.73
N ILE A 165 10.89 16.99 5.97
CA ILE A 165 11.32 17.35 4.61
C ILE A 165 11.85 18.77 4.63
N VAL A 166 12.98 19.01 3.98
CA VAL A 166 13.51 20.35 3.75
C VAL A 166 13.22 20.67 2.30
N LEU A 167 12.32 21.63 2.08
CA LEU A 167 11.98 22.11 0.75
C LEU A 167 12.77 23.37 0.47
N ASP A 168 13.44 23.42 -0.68
CA ASP A 168 13.97 24.67 -1.17
C ASP A 168 12.86 25.52 -1.82
N VAL A 169 13.15 26.80 -2.06
CA VAL A 169 12.18 27.74 -2.65
C VAL A 169 11.81 27.33 -4.08
N ALA A 170 12.73 26.69 -4.82
CA ALA A 170 12.49 26.27 -6.20
C ALA A 170 11.52 25.08 -6.25
N ASP A 171 11.65 24.11 -5.35
CA ASP A 171 10.74 22.97 -5.18
C ASP A 171 9.34 23.43 -4.82
N LEU A 172 9.24 24.37 -3.87
CA LEU A 172 7.95 24.94 -3.50
C LEU A 172 7.29 25.67 -4.68
N HIS A 173 8.04 26.48 -5.42
CA HIS A 173 7.52 27.13 -6.62
C HIS A 173 7.07 26.13 -7.70
N ARG A 174 7.83 25.05 -7.92
CA ARG A 174 7.46 24.00 -8.87
C ARG A 174 6.16 23.30 -8.46
N ALA A 175 6.04 22.93 -7.18
CA ALA A 175 4.83 22.33 -6.63
C ALA A 175 3.60 23.26 -6.74
N LEU A 176 3.78 24.56 -6.47
CA LEU A 176 2.72 25.57 -6.61
C LEU A 176 2.29 25.76 -8.07
N LEU A 177 3.24 25.78 -9.00
CA LEU A 177 2.95 25.88 -10.43
C LEU A 177 2.19 24.64 -10.93
N GLU A 178 2.58 23.45 -10.48
CA GLU A 178 1.88 22.20 -10.79
C GLU A 178 0.44 22.23 -10.28
N ALA A 179 0.24 22.63 -9.02
CA ALA A 179 -1.08 22.77 -8.44
C ALA A 179 -1.95 23.79 -9.20
N ALA A 180 -1.40 24.96 -9.55
CA ALA A 180 -2.11 25.97 -10.32
C ALA A 180 -2.48 25.46 -11.72
N THR A 181 -1.58 24.72 -12.37
CA THR A 181 -1.82 24.11 -13.69
C THR A 181 -2.94 23.08 -13.61
N MET A 182 -2.94 22.22 -12.59
CA MET A 182 -3.98 21.22 -12.38
C MET A 182 -5.34 21.85 -12.07
N ILE A 183 -5.39 22.86 -11.19
CA ILE A 183 -6.61 23.61 -10.87
C ILE A 183 -7.19 24.25 -12.12
N ASN A 184 -6.36 24.94 -12.93
CA ASN A 184 -6.81 25.52 -14.18
C ASN A 184 -7.31 24.45 -15.17
N GLY A 185 -6.65 23.30 -15.23
CA GLY A 185 -7.11 22.14 -15.99
C GLY A 185 -8.51 21.68 -15.59
N TYR A 186 -8.78 21.56 -14.29
CA TYR A 186 -10.11 21.22 -13.78
C TYR A 186 -11.14 22.30 -14.08
N VAL A 187 -10.80 23.58 -13.87
CA VAL A 187 -11.69 24.71 -14.21
C VAL A 187 -12.07 24.65 -15.70
N HIS A 188 -11.11 24.43 -16.59
CA HIS A 188 -11.38 24.29 -18.02
C HIS A 188 -12.23 23.07 -18.34
N TYR A 189 -11.97 21.92 -17.72
CA TYR A 189 -12.77 20.71 -17.90
C TYR A 189 -14.22 20.93 -17.46
N ILE A 190 -14.44 21.47 -16.26
CA ILE A 190 -15.76 21.78 -15.72
C ILE A 190 -16.49 22.78 -16.62
N THR A 191 -15.82 23.86 -17.04
CA THR A 191 -16.40 24.88 -17.92
C THR A 191 -16.89 24.29 -19.24
N ARG A 192 -16.20 23.27 -19.78
CA ARG A 192 -16.61 22.58 -21.01
C ARG A 192 -17.83 21.68 -20.82
N LEU A 193 -18.07 21.18 -19.60
CA LEU A 193 -19.24 20.37 -19.29
C LEU A 193 -20.48 21.22 -18.97
N MET A 194 -20.28 22.50 -18.60
CA MET A 194 -21.37 23.43 -18.30
C MET A 194 -22.05 23.93 -19.58
N THR A 195 -23.38 24.06 -19.50
CA THR A 195 -24.14 24.81 -20.49
C THR A 195 -23.88 26.31 -20.34
N LYS A 196 -24.15 27.08 -21.40
CA LYS A 196 -23.98 28.55 -21.38
C LYS A 196 -24.76 29.22 -20.23
N LYS A 197 -25.94 28.69 -19.90
CA LYS A 197 -26.78 29.21 -18.82
C LYS A 197 -26.19 28.94 -17.43
N GLU A 198 -25.68 27.72 -17.19
CA GLU A 198 -25.03 27.35 -15.93
C GLU A 198 -23.75 28.16 -15.70
N LEU A 199 -22.99 28.43 -16.76
CA LEU A 199 -21.78 29.25 -16.69
C LEU A 199 -22.09 30.71 -16.32
N GLU A 200 -23.15 31.29 -16.90
CA GLU A 200 -23.59 32.66 -16.57
C GLU A 200 -24.12 32.78 -15.14
N GLU A 201 -24.77 31.75 -14.60
CA GLU A 201 -25.19 31.70 -13.20
C GLU A 201 -24.01 31.53 -12.24
N PHE A 202 -23.05 30.67 -12.59
CA PHE A 202 -21.81 30.47 -11.82
C PHE A 202 -21.00 31.77 -11.73
N ASN A 203 -20.79 32.46 -12.86
CA ASN A 203 -20.08 33.75 -12.89
C ASN A 203 -20.81 34.83 -12.06
N ARG A 204 -22.15 34.88 -12.12
CA ARG A 204 -22.94 35.80 -11.30
C ARG A 204 -22.77 35.53 -9.80
N LYS A 205 -22.72 34.26 -9.38
CA LYS A 205 -22.46 33.88 -7.98
C LYS A 205 -21.05 34.28 -7.54
N LEU A 206 -20.02 33.96 -8.34
CA LEU A 206 -18.63 34.31 -8.04
C LEU A 206 -18.44 35.81 -7.82
N VAL A 207 -18.94 36.64 -8.74
CA VAL A 207 -18.84 38.10 -8.62
C VAL A 207 -19.56 38.58 -7.36
N ARG A 208 -20.76 38.07 -7.07
CA ARG A 208 -21.52 38.47 -5.88
C ARG A 208 -20.77 38.15 -4.59
N ASP A 209 -20.09 37.01 -4.53
CA ASP A 209 -19.42 36.55 -3.33
C ASP A 209 -18.01 37.15 -3.16
N MET A 210 -17.38 37.66 -4.24
CA MET A 210 -16.12 38.43 -4.18
C MET A 210 -16.28 39.88 -3.68
N PHE A 211 -17.47 40.45 -3.78
CA PHE A 211 -17.77 41.84 -3.36
C PHE A 211 -18.63 41.91 -2.09
N LYS A 212 -18.66 40.83 -1.30
CA LYS A 212 -19.16 40.79 0.08
C LYS A 212 -17.98 40.76 1.04
#